data_AF-A0A420I2T5-F1
#
_entry.id   AF-A0A420I2T5-F1
#
_cell.length_a   1.000
_cell.length_b   1.000
_cell.length_c   1.000
_cell.angle_alpha   90.00
_cell.angle_beta   90.00
_cell.angle_gamma   90.00
#
_symmetry.space_group_name_H-M   'P 1'
#
loop_
_entity.id
_entity.type
_entity.pdbx_description
1 polymer ?
#
loop_
_entity_poly.entity_id
_entity_poly.type
_entity_poly.pdbx_seq_one_letter_code
_entity_poly.pdbx_strand_id
1 'polypeptide(L)'
;MSYPENLEGSIVPRTFKSGYVVLSYCISYVGSWTTLELISRRTSMHGVSNWLILAAASVSMGGIATWCMHYIGNQAIVLANGKSDAQIKYSLGFTILSFFITILMSFIAFVTVGSDVSSLIRVFLGGILNSFGILGMHYLGQAGISNYECSYEVYWIIGAVILSFIACFTGLSKFFLFRLSWKSSWWKRATCAAIISAGISAIHWLSSIGTLYRLQEASLKPRDRYFQVFTIVVISVLSTLACLILLGLGIIAQRNKNKSIKTAQQLVLAIATFNYEGKILVNPTGSLPVKKITDAWLEQASNYFLD
;
A
#
# COMPACT_ATOMS: atom_id res chain seq x y z
N MET A 1 36.63 -13.95 -3.81
CA MET A 1 36.42 -15.41 -3.76
C MET A 1 35.83 -15.83 -5.09
N SER A 2 36.64 -16.44 -5.96
CA SER A 2 36.23 -16.88 -7.30
C SER A 2 35.38 -18.14 -7.18
N TYR A 3 34.12 -18.05 -7.58
CA TYR A 3 33.18 -19.16 -7.55
C TYR A 3 33.44 -20.13 -8.70
N PRO A 4 33.22 -21.44 -8.51
CA PRO A 4 33.40 -22.43 -9.57
C PRO A 4 32.56 -22.09 -10.79
N GLU A 5 33.09 -22.38 -11.99
CA GLU A 5 32.44 -22.08 -13.28
C GLU A 5 31.10 -22.82 -13.45
N ASN A 6 30.89 -23.92 -12.72
CA ASN A 6 29.62 -24.65 -12.66
C ASN A 6 28.93 -24.44 -11.29
N LEU A 7 27.93 -23.56 -11.26
CA LEU A 7 27.04 -23.32 -10.10
C LEU A 7 25.81 -24.25 -10.10
N GLU A 8 25.76 -25.19 -11.04
CA GLU A 8 24.64 -26.11 -11.26
C GLU A 8 24.43 -27.03 -10.05
N GLY A 9 23.17 -27.18 -9.61
CA GLY A 9 22.81 -28.00 -8.45
C GLY A 9 23.28 -27.48 -7.09
N SER A 10 24.11 -26.44 -7.06
CA SER A 10 24.62 -25.81 -5.85
C SER A 10 23.70 -24.72 -5.31
N ILE A 11 23.76 -24.47 -4.00
CA ILE A 11 23.06 -23.35 -3.38
C ILE A 11 23.78 -22.07 -3.77
N VAL A 12 23.08 -21.18 -4.48
CA VAL A 12 23.67 -19.95 -5.00
C VAL A 12 23.68 -18.90 -3.89
N PRO A 13 24.84 -18.25 -3.62
CA PRO A 13 24.91 -17.16 -2.66
C PRO A 13 24.08 -15.96 -3.13
N ARG A 14 23.45 -15.28 -2.17
CA ARG A 14 22.60 -14.12 -2.39
C ARG A 14 23.23 -12.87 -1.77
N THR A 15 23.11 -11.75 -2.48
CA THR A 15 23.44 -10.41 -1.96
C THR A 15 22.25 -9.49 -2.20
N PHE A 16 22.15 -8.39 -1.45
CA PHE A 16 21.00 -7.49 -1.52
C PHE A 16 21.41 -6.08 -1.97
N LYS A 17 20.72 -5.55 -2.99
CA LYS A 17 20.86 -4.15 -3.41
C LYS A 17 19.99 -3.25 -2.53
N SER A 18 20.61 -2.44 -1.68
CA SER A 18 19.94 -1.54 -0.73
C SER A 18 18.93 -0.60 -1.37
N GLY A 19 19.20 -0.09 -2.57
CA GLY A 19 18.28 0.82 -3.28
C GLY A 19 16.89 0.22 -3.53
N TYR A 20 16.83 -1.04 -3.97
CA TYR A 20 15.56 -1.74 -4.19
C TYR A 20 14.84 -2.11 -2.88
N VAL A 21 15.60 -2.34 -1.80
CA VAL A 21 15.03 -2.56 -0.47
C VAL A 21 14.25 -1.34 0.02
N VAL A 22 14.85 -0.16 -0.11
CA VAL A 22 14.21 1.11 0.28
C VAL A 22 13.04 1.41 -0.65
N LEU A 23 13.21 1.22 -1.96
CA LEU A 23 12.16 1.47 -2.95
C LEU A 23 10.93 0.59 -2.73
N SER A 24 11.11 -0.71 -2.46
CA SER A 24 10.00 -1.62 -2.21
C SER A 24 9.23 -1.25 -0.94
N TYR A 25 9.92 -0.81 0.12
CA TYR A 25 9.29 -0.26 1.31
C TYR A 25 8.49 1.01 1.02
N CYS A 26 9.06 1.97 0.27
CA CYS A 26 8.35 3.20 -0.11
C CYS A 26 7.08 2.90 -0.90
N ILE A 27 7.10 1.91 -1.78
CA ILE A 27 5.92 1.51 -2.57
C ILE A 27 4.88 0.84 -1.69
N SER A 28 5.32 -0.01 -0.75
CA SER A 28 4.45 -0.57 0.28
C SER A 28 3.78 0.50 1.12
N TYR A 29 4.54 1.53 1.50
CA TYR A 29 4.08 2.66 2.29
C TYR A 29 3.00 3.47 1.54
N VAL A 30 3.24 3.80 0.27
CA VAL A 30 2.30 4.54 -0.57
C VAL A 30 1.02 3.73 -0.80
N GLY A 31 1.13 2.43 -1.10
CA GLY A 31 -0.02 1.54 -1.23
C GLY A 31 -0.82 1.43 0.08
N SER A 32 -0.13 1.26 1.20
CA SER A 32 -0.75 1.22 2.54
C SER A 32 -1.49 2.53 2.86
N TRP A 33 -0.83 3.68 2.66
CA TRP A 33 -1.42 5.00 2.87
C TRP A 33 -2.67 5.22 2.01
N THR A 34 -2.61 4.84 0.74
CA THR A 34 -3.74 4.96 -0.20
C THR A 34 -4.91 4.08 0.25
N THR A 35 -4.65 2.86 0.73
CA THR A 35 -5.68 2.01 1.33
C THR A 35 -6.33 2.68 2.53
N LEU A 36 -5.54 3.24 3.45
CA LEU A 36 -6.06 3.94 4.63
C LEU A 36 -6.97 5.11 4.23
N GLU A 37 -6.56 5.90 3.24
CA GLU A 37 -7.35 7.01 2.68
C GLU A 37 -8.66 6.51 2.08
N LEU A 38 -8.63 5.45 1.28
CA LEU A 38 -9.83 4.91 0.64
C LEU A 38 -10.82 4.35 1.68
N ILE A 39 -10.37 3.49 2.58
CA ILE A 39 -11.26 2.91 3.60
C ILE A 39 -11.79 4.00 4.54
N SER A 40 -11.06 5.09 4.78
CA SER A 40 -11.55 6.23 5.56
C SER A 40 -12.79 6.91 4.97
N ARG A 41 -12.95 6.86 3.63
CA ARG A 41 -14.08 7.45 2.91
C ARG A 41 -15.32 6.56 2.92
N ARG A 42 -15.18 5.31 3.38
CA ARG A 42 -16.29 4.37 3.49
C ARG A 42 -17.17 4.76 4.67
N THR A 43 -18.44 5.05 4.39
CA THR A 43 -19.43 5.51 5.38
C THR A 43 -20.48 4.45 5.71
N SER A 44 -20.69 3.46 4.84
CA SER A 44 -21.69 2.41 5.03
C SER A 44 -21.22 1.05 4.48
N MET A 45 -21.88 -0.03 4.90
CA MET A 45 -21.74 -1.36 4.32
C MET A 45 -22.50 -1.52 3.00
N HIS A 46 -23.40 -0.58 2.67
CA HIS A 46 -24.32 -0.69 1.53
C HIS A 46 -24.03 0.36 0.44
N GLY A 47 -24.49 0.07 -0.77
CA GLY A 47 -24.42 0.97 -1.92
C GLY A 47 -23.17 0.78 -2.78
N VAL A 48 -23.33 0.96 -4.09
CA VAL A 48 -22.30 0.72 -5.12
C VAL A 48 -21.02 1.52 -4.83
N SER A 49 -21.15 2.78 -4.40
CA SER A 49 -19.98 3.62 -4.07
C SER A 49 -19.12 3.03 -2.94
N ASN A 50 -19.73 2.45 -1.89
CA ASN A 50 -18.97 1.86 -0.80
C ASN A 50 -18.27 0.56 -1.23
N TRP A 51 -18.92 -0.23 -2.10
CA TRP A 51 -18.30 -1.42 -2.70
C TRP A 51 -17.13 -1.06 -3.61
N LEU A 52 -17.26 -0.01 -4.43
CA LEU A 52 -16.16 0.49 -5.27
C LEU A 52 -14.98 1.01 -4.44
N ILE A 53 -15.25 1.74 -3.35
CA ILE A 53 -14.19 2.17 -2.41
C ILE A 53 -13.47 0.97 -1.79
N LEU A 54 -14.23 -0.06 -1.39
CA LEU A 54 -13.67 -1.27 -0.79
C LEU A 54 -12.82 -2.06 -1.80
N ALA A 55 -13.30 -2.19 -3.03
CA ALA A 55 -12.56 -2.82 -4.12
C ALA A 55 -11.26 -2.06 -4.41
N ALA A 56 -11.32 -0.73 -4.54
CA ALA A 56 -10.15 0.11 -4.75
C ALA A 56 -9.13 0.01 -3.60
N ALA A 57 -9.59 0.00 -2.35
CA ALA A 57 -8.73 -0.21 -1.18
C ALA A 57 -8.05 -1.59 -1.20
N SER A 58 -8.75 -2.62 -1.65
CA SER A 58 -8.23 -3.99 -1.75
C SER A 58 -7.18 -4.12 -2.84
N VAL A 59 -7.40 -3.49 -4.00
CA VAL A 59 -6.39 -3.37 -5.06
C VAL A 59 -5.16 -2.60 -4.55
N SER A 60 -5.36 -1.53 -3.79
CA SER A 60 -4.26 -0.77 -3.20
C SER A 60 -3.44 -1.57 -2.17
N MET A 61 -4.10 -2.31 -1.28
CA MET A 61 -3.39 -3.14 -0.28
C MET A 61 -2.72 -4.35 -0.92
N GLY A 62 -3.50 -5.17 -1.64
CA GLY A 62 -3.00 -6.41 -2.23
C GLY A 62 -2.08 -6.14 -3.41
N GLY A 63 -2.57 -5.38 -4.40
CA GLY A 63 -1.85 -5.16 -5.67
C GLY A 63 -0.63 -4.26 -5.53
N ILE A 64 -0.74 -3.14 -4.81
CA ILE A 64 0.37 -2.19 -4.68
C ILE A 64 1.18 -2.51 -3.43
N ALA A 65 0.56 -2.45 -2.26
CA ALA A 65 1.31 -2.47 -1.00
C ALA A 65 2.04 -3.81 -0.78
N THR A 66 1.47 -4.88 -1.34
CA THR A 66 1.97 -6.25 -1.18
C THR A 66 2.61 -6.77 -2.47
N TRP A 67 1.87 -6.88 -3.58
CA TRP A 67 2.36 -7.51 -4.81
C TRP A 67 3.45 -6.69 -5.51
N CYS A 68 3.24 -5.40 -5.80
CA CYS A 68 4.27 -4.56 -6.43
C CYS A 68 5.53 -4.52 -5.56
N MET A 69 5.34 -4.33 -4.24
CA MET A 69 6.42 -4.38 -3.26
C MET A 69 7.21 -5.69 -3.34
N HIS A 70 6.54 -6.85 -3.43
CA HIS A 70 7.21 -8.15 -3.45
C HIS A 70 8.11 -8.29 -4.66
N TYR A 71 7.63 -7.95 -5.86
CA TYR A 71 8.44 -8.11 -7.06
C TYR A 71 9.57 -7.09 -7.16
N ILE A 72 9.36 -5.85 -6.69
CA ILE A 72 10.44 -4.87 -6.58
C ILE A 72 11.44 -5.28 -5.50
N GLY A 73 10.98 -5.88 -4.41
CA GLY A 73 11.84 -6.46 -3.37
C GLY A 73 12.70 -7.59 -3.94
N ASN A 74 12.12 -8.49 -4.74
CA ASN A 74 12.89 -9.54 -5.39
C ASN A 74 13.96 -8.99 -6.35
N GLN A 75 13.77 -7.82 -6.98
CA GLN A 75 14.82 -7.16 -7.77
C GLN A 75 16.04 -6.75 -6.93
N ALA A 76 15.89 -6.64 -5.60
CA ALA A 76 17.02 -6.43 -4.71
C ALA A 76 17.88 -7.69 -4.54
N ILE A 77 17.31 -8.88 -4.75
CA ILE A 77 17.99 -10.17 -4.54
C ILE A 77 18.88 -10.44 -5.75
N VAL A 78 20.19 -10.33 -5.55
CA VAL A 78 21.18 -10.60 -6.57
C VAL A 78 21.77 -11.98 -6.33
N LEU A 79 21.54 -12.86 -7.29
CA LEU A 79 22.05 -14.23 -7.31
C LEU A 79 23.28 -14.34 -8.24
N ALA A 80 24.12 -15.35 -8.01
CA ALA A 80 25.26 -15.73 -8.85
C ALA A 80 26.19 -14.56 -9.22
N ASN A 81 26.51 -13.70 -8.23
CA ASN A 81 27.33 -12.49 -8.39
C ASN A 81 26.84 -11.50 -9.47
N GLY A 82 25.54 -11.50 -9.76
CA GLY A 82 24.95 -10.55 -10.69
C GLY A 82 25.09 -10.93 -12.17
N LYS A 83 25.41 -12.19 -12.50
CA LYS A 83 25.29 -12.70 -13.86
C LYS A 83 23.85 -12.52 -14.35
N SER A 84 23.66 -11.81 -15.46
CA SER A 84 22.33 -11.46 -16.01
C SER A 84 21.48 -12.68 -16.30
N ASP A 85 22.10 -13.76 -16.81
CA ASP A 85 21.39 -14.96 -17.24
C ASP A 85 20.90 -15.83 -16.08
N ALA A 86 21.49 -15.62 -14.90
CA ALA A 86 21.18 -16.31 -13.66
C ALA A 86 20.30 -15.46 -12.70
N GLN A 87 19.78 -14.31 -13.13
CA GLN A 87 18.80 -13.58 -12.30
C GLN A 87 17.43 -14.28 -12.31
N ILE A 88 16.62 -13.99 -11.30
CA ILE A 88 15.32 -14.65 -11.07
C ILE A 88 14.39 -14.44 -12.28
N LYS A 89 13.81 -15.54 -12.77
CA LYS A 89 12.82 -15.55 -13.85
C LYS A 89 11.48 -16.04 -13.31
N TYR A 90 10.40 -15.41 -13.77
CA TYR A 90 9.06 -15.70 -13.31
C TYR A 90 8.20 -16.32 -14.40
N SER A 91 7.34 -17.24 -14.00
CA SER A 91 6.23 -17.72 -14.80
C SER A 91 5.05 -16.74 -14.74
N LEU A 92 4.46 -16.48 -15.90
CA LEU A 92 3.35 -15.53 -16.02
C LEU A 92 2.11 -15.98 -15.23
N GLY A 93 1.79 -17.28 -15.26
CA GLY A 93 0.60 -17.83 -14.59
C GLY A 93 0.62 -17.62 -13.08
N PHE A 94 1.71 -18.00 -12.41
CA PHE A 94 1.86 -17.79 -10.97
C PHE A 94 1.91 -16.30 -10.61
N THR A 95 2.54 -15.48 -11.45
CA THR A 95 2.56 -14.03 -11.26
C THR A 95 1.15 -13.44 -11.22
N ILE A 96 0.32 -13.77 -12.21
CA ILE A 96 -1.07 -13.30 -12.30
C ILE A 96 -1.90 -13.84 -11.13
N LEU A 97 -1.75 -15.14 -10.82
CA LEU A 97 -2.49 -15.75 -9.72
C LEU A 97 -2.14 -15.11 -8.36
N SER A 98 -0.85 -14.83 -8.13
CA SER A 98 -0.36 -14.15 -6.92
C SER A 98 -0.90 -12.71 -6.79
N PHE A 99 -1.15 -12.02 -7.90
CA PHE A 99 -1.78 -10.69 -7.90
C PHE A 99 -3.23 -10.75 -7.42
N PHE A 100 -4.02 -11.66 -7.99
CA PHE A 100 -5.44 -11.75 -7.66
C PHE A 100 -5.70 -12.33 -6.27
N ILE A 101 -4.91 -13.31 -5.82
CA ILE A 101 -5.12 -13.94 -4.50
C ILE A 101 -5.00 -12.92 -3.36
N THR A 102 -4.00 -12.03 -3.39
CA THR A 102 -3.80 -11.04 -2.34
C THR A 102 -4.90 -9.98 -2.34
N ILE A 103 -5.34 -9.54 -3.53
CA ILE A 103 -6.43 -8.57 -3.66
C ILE A 103 -7.74 -9.16 -3.13
N LEU A 104 -8.04 -10.41 -3.50
CA LEU A 104 -9.22 -11.11 -3.03
C LEU A 104 -9.21 -11.27 -1.51
N MET A 105 -8.10 -11.72 -0.93
CA MET A 105 -7.97 -11.90 0.53
C MET A 105 -8.06 -10.58 1.29
N SER A 106 -7.43 -9.50 0.79
CA SER A 106 -7.61 -8.16 1.37
C SER A 106 -9.05 -7.67 1.26
N PHE A 107 -9.75 -7.95 0.16
CA PHE A 107 -11.16 -7.59 0.00
C PHE A 107 -12.04 -8.31 1.02
N ILE A 108 -11.91 -9.64 1.14
CA ILE A 108 -12.65 -10.43 2.12
C ILE A 108 -12.32 -9.94 3.53
N ALA A 109 -11.05 -9.68 3.85
CA ALA A 109 -10.64 -9.12 5.13
C ALA A 109 -11.36 -7.79 5.43
N PHE A 110 -11.39 -6.85 4.48
CA PHE A 110 -12.06 -5.56 4.69
C PHE A 110 -13.59 -5.66 4.75
N VAL A 111 -14.21 -6.64 4.06
CA VAL A 111 -15.63 -6.95 4.21
C VAL A 111 -15.91 -7.51 5.61
N THR A 112 -15.14 -8.49 6.07
CA THR A 112 -15.28 -9.14 7.37
C THR A 112 -15.19 -8.12 8.50
N VAL A 113 -14.21 -7.23 8.40
CA VAL A 113 -13.99 -6.14 9.35
C VAL A 113 -15.06 -5.05 9.24
N GLY A 114 -15.63 -4.85 8.05
CA GLY A 114 -16.75 -3.96 7.75
C GLY A 114 -16.63 -2.51 8.26
N SER A 115 -17.76 -1.90 8.62
CA SER A 115 -17.84 -0.48 9.00
C SER A 115 -17.93 -0.25 10.51
N ASP A 116 -18.31 -1.27 11.28
CA ASP A 116 -18.46 -1.21 12.73
C ASP A 116 -17.15 -1.46 13.47
N VAL A 117 -16.83 -0.50 14.34
CA VAL A 117 -15.48 -0.23 14.87
C VAL A 117 -15.18 -0.99 16.17
N SER A 118 -16.18 -1.64 16.78
CA SER A 118 -16.07 -2.16 18.15
C SER A 118 -15.70 -3.63 18.28
N SER A 119 -15.79 -4.43 17.21
CA SER A 119 -15.62 -5.89 17.32
C SER A 119 -14.17 -6.34 17.11
N LEU A 120 -13.46 -6.61 18.20
CA LEU A 120 -12.12 -7.21 18.17
C LEU A 120 -12.10 -8.56 17.43
N ILE A 121 -13.17 -9.35 17.51
CA ILE A 121 -13.29 -10.62 16.80
C ILE A 121 -13.21 -10.41 15.29
N ARG A 122 -13.90 -9.39 14.76
CA ARG A 122 -13.88 -9.07 13.33
C ARG A 122 -12.51 -8.57 12.87
N VAL A 123 -11.82 -7.80 13.71
CA VAL A 123 -10.43 -7.38 13.48
C VAL A 123 -9.49 -8.58 13.46
N PHE A 124 -9.67 -9.53 14.39
CA PHE A 124 -8.89 -10.75 14.45
C PHE A 124 -9.09 -11.62 13.20
N LEU A 125 -10.34 -11.90 12.82
CA LEU A 125 -10.67 -12.65 11.60
C LEU A 125 -10.17 -11.96 10.33
N GLY A 126 -10.34 -10.64 10.23
CA GLY A 126 -9.79 -9.84 9.13
C GLY A 126 -8.27 -9.89 9.08
N GLY A 127 -7.61 -9.83 10.22
CA GLY A 127 -6.15 -9.95 10.34
C GLY A 127 -5.65 -11.31 9.86
N ILE A 128 -6.39 -12.38 10.15
CA ILE A 128 -6.09 -13.72 9.65
C ILE A 128 -6.19 -13.78 8.13
N LEU A 129 -7.32 -13.34 7.57
CA LEU A 129 -7.58 -13.33 6.14
C LEU A 129 -6.53 -12.51 5.38
N ASN A 130 -6.21 -11.32 5.87
CA ASN A 130 -5.21 -10.47 5.23
C ASN A 130 -3.79 -11.08 5.33
N SER A 131 -3.46 -11.73 6.45
CA SER A 131 -2.19 -12.45 6.60
C SER A 131 -2.05 -13.59 5.60
N PHE A 132 -3.12 -14.38 5.40
CA PHE A 132 -3.14 -15.40 4.35
C PHE A 132 -2.95 -14.80 2.96
N GLY A 133 -3.53 -13.62 2.68
CA GLY A 133 -3.29 -12.89 1.43
C GLY A 133 -1.83 -12.50 1.22
N ILE A 134 -1.17 -11.99 2.27
CA ILE A 134 0.24 -11.55 2.20
C ILE A 134 1.19 -12.74 2.04
N LEU A 135 1.07 -13.74 2.93
CA LEU A 135 1.91 -14.94 2.91
C LEU A 135 1.65 -15.76 1.65
N GLY A 136 0.37 -15.94 1.29
CA GLY A 136 -0.04 -16.67 0.10
C GLY A 136 0.54 -16.04 -1.16
N MET A 137 0.47 -14.72 -1.31
CA MET A 137 1.11 -14.05 -2.44
C MET A 137 2.63 -14.19 -2.42
N HIS A 138 3.28 -14.06 -1.25
CA HIS A 138 4.72 -14.22 -1.15
C HIS A 138 5.17 -15.60 -1.65
N TYR A 139 4.64 -16.68 -1.07
CA TYR A 139 5.07 -18.03 -1.41
C TYR A 139 4.61 -18.46 -2.80
N LEU A 140 3.45 -17.98 -3.27
CA LEU A 140 3.00 -18.24 -4.64
C LEU A 140 3.86 -17.49 -5.67
N GLY A 141 4.34 -16.29 -5.32
CA GLY A 141 5.33 -15.55 -6.10
C GLY A 141 6.67 -16.26 -6.17
N GLN A 142 7.15 -16.82 -5.05
CA GLN A 142 8.38 -17.64 -5.03
C GLN A 142 8.20 -18.97 -5.79
N ALA A 143 7.06 -19.65 -5.66
CA ALA A 143 6.73 -20.84 -6.44
C ALA A 143 6.65 -20.56 -7.95
N GLY A 144 6.41 -19.31 -8.33
CA GLY A 144 6.44 -18.86 -9.71
C GLY A 144 7.84 -18.72 -10.31
N ILE A 145 8.91 -18.85 -9.52
CA ILE A 145 10.30 -18.75 -9.98
C ILE A 145 10.64 -20.00 -10.81
N SER A 146 11.01 -19.80 -12.07
CA SER A 146 11.13 -20.88 -13.06
C SER A 146 12.55 -21.40 -13.29
N ASN A 147 13.57 -20.66 -12.86
CA ASN A 147 14.98 -21.02 -13.06
C ASN A 147 15.70 -21.47 -11.76
N TYR A 148 14.99 -21.46 -10.65
CA TYR A 148 15.50 -21.89 -9.36
C TYR A 148 14.48 -22.80 -8.67
N GLU A 149 14.97 -23.89 -8.10
CA GLU A 149 14.22 -24.64 -7.11
C GLU A 149 14.39 -23.93 -5.76
N CYS A 150 13.27 -23.46 -5.20
CA CYS A 150 13.25 -22.74 -3.93
C CYS A 150 12.96 -23.72 -2.79
N SER A 151 13.91 -23.88 -1.87
CA SER A 151 13.70 -24.62 -0.62
C SER A 151 13.53 -23.63 0.54
N TYR A 152 12.58 -23.92 1.43
CA TYR A 152 12.24 -23.03 2.54
C TYR A 152 12.59 -23.66 3.88
N GLU A 153 13.35 -22.93 4.69
CA GLU A 153 13.68 -23.34 6.04
C GLU A 153 12.48 -23.10 6.99
N VAL A 154 12.00 -24.16 7.65
CA VAL A 154 10.71 -24.19 8.38
C VAL A 154 10.63 -23.11 9.47
N TYR A 155 11.71 -22.84 10.20
CA TYR A 155 11.68 -21.86 11.29
C TYR A 155 11.45 -20.42 10.79
N TRP A 156 11.98 -20.05 9.60
CA TRP A 156 11.71 -18.75 9.00
C TRP A 156 10.25 -18.64 8.54
N ILE A 157 9.68 -19.73 8.02
CA ILE A 157 8.26 -19.77 7.64
C ILE A 157 7.38 -19.52 8.86
N ILE A 158 7.65 -20.23 9.97
CA ILE A 158 6.91 -20.05 11.23
C ILE A 158 7.05 -18.60 11.72
N GLY A 159 8.26 -18.05 11.72
CA GLY A 159 8.51 -16.65 12.08
C GLY A 159 7.73 -15.66 11.22
N ALA A 160 7.72 -15.86 9.90
CA ALA A 160 6.98 -15.02 8.96
C ALA A 160 5.47 -15.11 9.17
N VAL A 161 4.95 -16.31 9.45
CA VAL A 161 3.53 -16.53 9.77
C VAL A 161 3.14 -15.75 11.03
N ILE A 162 3.87 -15.92 12.13
CA ILE A 162 3.61 -15.22 13.40
C ILE A 162 3.68 -13.72 13.20
N LEU A 163 4.76 -13.23 12.56
CA LEU A 163 4.96 -11.81 12.32
C LEU A 163 3.85 -11.22 11.44
N SER A 164 3.38 -11.96 10.43
CA SER A 164 2.28 -11.55 9.58
C SER A 164 0.99 -11.37 10.36
N PHE A 165 0.63 -12.32 11.22
CA PHE A 165 -0.57 -12.20 12.05
C PHE A 165 -0.50 -10.99 12.98
N ILE A 166 0.65 -10.78 13.64
CA ILE A 166 0.86 -9.63 14.53
C ILE A 166 0.76 -8.32 13.74
N ALA A 167 1.43 -8.22 12.59
CA ALA A 167 1.41 -7.03 11.76
C ALA A 167 0.00 -6.69 11.23
N CYS A 168 -0.74 -7.69 10.73
CA CYS A 168 -2.10 -7.47 10.24
C CYS A 168 -3.07 -7.11 11.37
N PHE A 169 -2.99 -7.81 12.51
CA PHE A 169 -3.84 -7.53 13.66
C PHE A 169 -3.58 -6.12 14.23
N THR A 170 -2.30 -5.76 14.41
CA THR A 170 -1.93 -4.42 14.91
C THR A 170 -2.28 -3.33 13.91
N GLY A 171 -2.02 -3.54 12.62
CA GLY A 171 -2.37 -2.61 11.55
C GLY A 171 -3.87 -2.33 11.48
N LEU A 172 -4.70 -3.37 11.48
CA LEU A 172 -6.16 -3.24 11.50
C LEU A 172 -6.65 -2.64 12.82
N SER A 173 -6.12 -3.05 13.96
CA SER A 173 -6.50 -2.48 15.26
C SER A 173 -6.18 -0.97 15.34
N LYS A 174 -5.00 -0.56 14.89
CA LYS A 174 -4.59 0.85 14.85
C LYS A 174 -5.40 1.65 13.83
N PHE A 175 -5.77 1.05 12.70
CA PHE A 175 -6.71 1.64 11.76
C PHE A 175 -8.01 2.06 12.46
N PHE A 176 -8.60 1.17 13.26
CA PHE A 176 -9.83 1.47 14.01
C PHE A 176 -9.63 2.52 15.10
N LEU A 177 -8.58 2.39 15.90
CA LEU A 177 -8.28 3.34 16.97
C LEU A 177 -8.10 4.76 16.43
N PHE A 178 -7.46 4.90 15.26
CA PHE A 178 -7.19 6.20 14.69
C PHE A 178 -8.29 6.73 13.78
N ARG A 179 -9.25 5.90 13.33
CA ARG A 179 -10.37 6.32 12.47
C ARG A 179 -11.13 7.52 13.01
N LEU A 180 -11.35 7.57 14.33
CA LEU A 180 -12.04 8.68 15.00
C LEU A 180 -11.18 9.96 15.09
N SER A 181 -9.85 9.83 15.09
CA SER A 181 -8.89 10.94 15.18
C SER A 181 -8.39 11.46 13.82
N TRP A 182 -8.77 10.83 12.69
CA TRP A 182 -8.20 11.15 11.38
C TRP A 182 -8.56 12.53 10.84
N LYS A 183 -9.65 13.14 11.31
CA LYS A 183 -9.98 14.53 10.94
C LYS A 183 -8.96 15.54 11.46
N SER A 184 -8.25 15.24 12.55
CA SER A 184 -7.40 16.22 13.25
C SER A 184 -5.90 16.10 12.94
N SER A 185 -5.36 14.91 12.60
CA SER A 185 -3.91 14.75 12.47
C SER A 185 -3.48 13.78 11.37
N TRP A 186 -2.94 14.33 10.28
CA TRP A 186 -2.43 13.57 9.14
C TRP A 186 -1.21 12.72 9.49
N TRP A 187 -0.40 13.15 10.47
CA TRP A 187 0.78 12.44 10.96
C TRP A 187 0.43 11.08 11.57
N LYS A 188 -0.68 10.98 12.32
CA LYS A 188 -1.13 9.71 12.92
C LYS A 188 -1.42 8.65 11.85
N ARG A 189 -2.02 9.07 10.73
CA ARG A 189 -2.23 8.19 9.57
C ARG A 189 -0.91 7.79 8.93
N ALA A 190 0.09 8.67 8.95
CA ALA A 190 1.38 8.46 8.32
C ALA A 190 2.15 7.38 9.07
N THR A 191 2.11 7.45 10.39
CA THR A 191 2.65 6.43 11.28
C THR A 191 1.92 5.10 11.11
N CYS A 192 0.59 5.10 10.97
CA CYS A 192 -0.16 3.87 10.74
C CYS A 192 0.23 3.19 9.41
N ALA A 193 0.36 3.96 8.33
CA ALA A 193 0.84 3.44 7.05
C ALA A 193 2.26 2.86 7.16
N ALA A 194 3.15 3.55 7.91
CA ALA A 194 4.52 3.13 8.12
C ALA A 194 4.63 1.80 8.87
N ILE A 195 3.77 1.58 9.87
CA ILE A 195 3.72 0.33 10.63
C ILE A 195 3.24 -0.82 9.74
N ILE A 196 2.16 -0.59 8.97
CA ILE A 196 1.63 -1.62 8.06
C ILE A 196 2.66 -1.99 7.00
N SER A 197 3.28 -0.99 6.35
CA SER A 197 4.29 -1.24 5.33
C SER A 197 5.54 -1.90 5.90
N ALA A 198 5.95 -1.54 7.13
CA ALA A 198 7.04 -2.22 7.82
C ALA A 198 6.73 -3.69 8.08
N GLY A 199 5.48 -4.01 8.47
CA GLY A 199 5.03 -5.38 8.62
C GLY A 199 5.13 -6.17 7.31
N ILE A 200 4.59 -5.63 6.22
CA ILE A 200 4.64 -6.26 4.89
C ILE A 200 6.10 -6.47 4.45
N SER A 201 6.95 -5.45 4.58
CA SER A 201 8.40 -5.52 4.33
C SER A 201 9.12 -6.55 5.17
N ALA A 202 8.86 -6.59 6.47
CA ALA A 202 9.51 -7.53 7.36
C ALA A 202 9.17 -8.98 6.98
N ILE A 203 7.90 -9.29 6.69
CA ILE A 203 7.48 -10.64 6.26
C ILE A 203 8.20 -11.04 4.97
N HIS A 204 8.22 -10.14 3.97
CA HIS A 204 8.88 -10.42 2.69
C HIS A 204 10.37 -10.73 2.88
N TRP A 205 11.12 -9.86 3.57
CA TRP A 205 12.56 -10.06 3.76
C TRP A 205 12.86 -11.27 4.64
N LEU A 206 12.05 -11.51 5.68
CA LEU A 206 12.20 -12.68 6.56
C LEU A 206 12.03 -13.99 5.77
N SER A 207 10.98 -14.08 4.95
CA SER A 207 10.76 -15.23 4.07
C SER A 207 11.83 -15.36 2.99
N SER A 208 12.30 -14.25 2.40
CA SER A 208 13.37 -14.27 1.39
C SER A 208 14.73 -14.69 1.97
N ILE A 209 15.06 -14.29 3.21
CA ILE A 209 16.25 -14.77 3.93
C ILE A 209 16.14 -16.28 4.22
N GLY A 210 14.93 -16.76 4.51
CA GLY A 210 14.68 -18.20 4.70
C GLY A 210 14.58 -19.04 3.41
N THR A 211 14.77 -18.43 2.24
CA THR A 211 14.67 -19.12 0.94
C THR A 211 16.05 -19.44 0.39
N LEU A 212 16.29 -20.73 0.14
CA LEU A 212 17.49 -21.24 -0.51
C LEU A 212 17.22 -21.42 -2.01
N TYR A 213 18.05 -20.81 -2.84
CA TYR A 213 17.93 -20.85 -4.30
C TYR A 213 18.92 -21.88 -4.87
N ARG A 214 18.40 -23.02 -5.34
CA ARG A 214 19.18 -24.02 -6.07
C ARG A 214 18.98 -23.81 -7.57
N LEU A 215 20.05 -23.52 -8.30
CA LEU A 215 19.97 -23.26 -9.73
C LEU A 215 19.55 -24.55 -10.46
N GLN A 216 18.47 -24.47 -11.23
CA GLN A 216 18.00 -25.59 -12.05
C GLN A 216 18.52 -25.45 -13.47
N GLU A 217 19.05 -26.55 -14.04
CA GLU A 217 19.43 -26.60 -15.45
C GLU A 217 18.22 -26.34 -16.34
N ALA A 218 18.17 -25.13 -16.87
CA ALA A 218 17.15 -24.73 -17.80
C ALA A 218 17.53 -25.18 -19.22
N SER A 219 17.26 -26.44 -19.56
CA SER A 219 17.05 -26.86 -20.95
C SER A 219 15.71 -26.28 -21.45
N LEU A 220 15.61 -24.94 -21.46
CA LEU A 220 14.40 -24.22 -21.84
C LEU A 220 14.37 -24.04 -23.35
N LYS A 221 13.26 -24.45 -23.97
CA LYS A 221 12.98 -24.16 -25.38
C LYS A 221 13.01 -22.63 -25.58
N PRO A 222 13.47 -22.11 -26.74
CA PRO A 222 13.59 -20.67 -27.00
C PRO A 222 12.31 -19.86 -26.71
N ARG A 223 11.13 -20.46 -26.93
CA ARG A 223 9.81 -19.87 -26.67
C ARG A 223 9.60 -19.51 -25.19
N ASP A 224 10.01 -20.37 -24.26
CA ASP A 224 9.77 -20.16 -22.82
C ASP A 224 10.69 -19.07 -22.26
N ARG A 225 11.88 -18.91 -22.84
CA ARG A 225 12.81 -17.82 -22.51
C ARG A 225 12.22 -16.43 -22.83
N TYR A 226 11.53 -16.28 -23.96
CA TYR A 226 10.86 -15.04 -24.33
C TYR A 226 9.75 -14.67 -23.35
N PHE A 227 8.90 -15.63 -22.96
CA PHE A 227 7.82 -15.38 -22.00
C PHE A 227 8.35 -15.01 -20.60
N GLN A 228 9.46 -15.60 -20.16
CA GLN A 228 10.09 -15.28 -18.87
C GLN A 228 10.64 -13.84 -18.85
N VAL A 229 11.39 -13.44 -19.88
CA VAL A 229 11.91 -12.06 -19.99
C VAL A 229 10.77 -11.05 -20.11
N PHE A 230 9.76 -11.36 -20.92
CA PHE A 230 8.55 -10.54 -21.05
C PHE A 230 7.85 -10.36 -19.70
N THR A 231 7.70 -11.44 -18.91
CA THR A 231 7.08 -11.39 -17.59
C THR A 231 7.85 -10.47 -16.63
N ILE A 232 9.18 -10.57 -16.58
CA ILE A 232 10.02 -9.68 -15.75
C ILE A 232 9.85 -8.22 -16.16
N VAL A 233 9.90 -7.94 -17.46
CA VAL A 233 9.75 -6.57 -17.99
C VAL A 233 8.37 -6.03 -17.66
N VAL A 234 7.32 -6.79 -17.91
CA VAL A 234 5.93 -6.38 -17.62
C VAL A 234 5.73 -6.13 -16.12
N ILE A 235 6.19 -7.03 -15.25
CA ILE A 235 6.10 -6.83 -13.80
C ILE A 235 6.84 -5.56 -13.38
N SER A 236 8.06 -5.35 -13.90
CA SER A 236 8.89 -4.20 -13.56
C SER A 236 8.25 -2.90 -14.02
N VAL A 237 7.73 -2.87 -15.25
CA VAL A 237 7.04 -1.71 -15.84
C VAL A 237 5.73 -1.42 -15.10
N LEU A 238 4.89 -2.44 -14.85
CA LEU A 238 3.64 -2.25 -14.11
C LEU A 238 3.88 -1.76 -12.69
N SER A 239 4.88 -2.33 -12.00
CA SER A 239 5.22 -1.96 -10.63
C SER A 239 5.79 -0.54 -10.53
N THR A 240 6.64 -0.15 -11.50
CA THR A 240 7.19 1.22 -11.56
C THR A 240 6.14 2.25 -11.98
N LEU A 241 5.29 1.93 -12.96
CA LEU A 241 4.17 2.79 -13.35
C LEU A 241 3.17 2.97 -12.20
N ALA A 242 2.82 1.89 -11.49
CA ALA A 242 1.97 1.97 -10.31
C ALA A 242 2.57 2.90 -9.24
N CYS A 243 3.87 2.78 -8.99
CA CYS A 243 4.58 3.69 -8.09
C CYS A 243 4.47 5.16 -8.52
N LEU A 244 4.77 5.47 -9.79
CA LEU A 244 4.72 6.84 -10.32
C LEU A 244 3.31 7.43 -10.28
N ILE A 245 2.30 6.65 -10.66
CA ILE A 245 0.89 7.07 -10.63
C ILE A 245 0.49 7.42 -9.19
N LEU A 246 0.85 6.58 -8.21
CA LEU A 246 0.46 6.85 -6.83
C LEU A 246 1.22 8.01 -6.20
N LEU A 247 2.50 8.20 -6.53
CA LEU A 247 3.24 9.40 -6.13
C LEU A 247 2.57 10.65 -6.72
N GLY A 248 2.20 10.60 -8.00
CA GLY A 248 1.44 11.68 -8.65
C GLY A 248 0.10 11.95 -7.97
N LEU A 249 -0.71 10.92 -7.72
CA LEU A 249 -1.99 11.03 -7.03
C LEU A 249 -1.82 11.52 -5.59
N GLY A 250 -0.80 11.07 -4.87
CA GLY A 250 -0.46 11.51 -3.52
C GLY A 250 -0.11 13.00 -3.49
N ILE A 251 0.71 13.46 -4.44
CA ILE A 251 1.06 14.88 -4.60
C ILE A 251 -0.19 15.70 -4.94
N ILE A 252 -1.03 15.25 -5.88
CA ILE A 252 -2.27 15.95 -6.25
C ILE A 252 -3.22 16.03 -5.06
N ALA A 253 -3.43 14.93 -4.34
CA ALA A 253 -4.29 14.87 -3.16
C ALA A 253 -3.76 15.80 -2.05
N GLN A 254 -2.45 15.83 -1.83
CA GLN A 254 -1.82 16.72 -0.85
C GLN A 254 -1.97 18.19 -1.25
N ARG A 255 -1.78 18.52 -2.54
CA ARG A 255 -1.97 19.88 -3.06
C ARG A 255 -3.43 20.32 -2.93
N ASN A 256 -4.38 19.45 -3.26
CA ASN A 256 -5.81 19.74 -3.11
C ASN A 256 -6.17 19.98 -1.64
N LYS A 257 -5.66 19.16 -0.72
CA LYS A 257 -5.87 19.36 0.71
C LYS A 257 -5.28 20.69 1.20
N ASN A 258 -4.06 21.02 0.80
CA ASN A 258 -3.42 22.31 1.13
C ASN A 258 -4.21 23.49 0.56
N LYS A 259 -4.78 23.35 -0.65
CA LYS A 259 -5.66 24.35 -1.25
C LYS A 259 -6.95 24.51 -0.43
N SER A 260 -7.59 23.41 -0.03
CA SER A 260 -8.78 23.45 0.83
C SER A 260 -8.51 24.06 2.20
N ILE A 261 -7.36 23.79 2.81
CA ILE A 261 -6.94 24.41 4.08
C ILE A 261 -6.76 25.93 3.90
N LYS A 262 -6.09 26.35 2.82
CA LYS A 262 -5.91 27.78 2.51
C LYS A 262 -7.24 28.49 2.24
N THR A 263 -8.19 27.83 1.57
CA THR A 263 -9.53 28.40 1.35
C THR A 263 -10.36 28.42 2.64
N ALA A 264 -10.23 27.41 3.52
CA ALA A 264 -10.93 27.36 4.79
C ALA A 264 -10.39 28.38 5.83
N GLN A 265 -9.15 28.83 5.68
CA GLN A 265 -8.57 29.93 6.46
C GLN A 265 -9.02 31.33 5.99
N GLN A 266 -9.75 31.42 4.87
CA GLN A 266 -10.31 32.69 4.41
C GLN A 266 -11.54 33.02 5.25
N LEU A 267 -11.46 34.15 5.97
CA LEU A 267 -12.64 34.70 6.63
C LEU A 267 -13.51 35.35 5.56
N VAL A 268 -14.70 34.81 5.37
CA VAL A 268 -15.66 35.33 4.39
C VAL A 268 -16.86 35.91 5.13
N LEU A 269 -17.10 37.20 4.93
CA LEU A 269 -18.27 37.86 5.49
C LEU A 269 -19.43 37.65 4.54
N ALA A 270 -20.41 36.88 5.00
CA ALA A 270 -21.71 36.83 4.36
C ALA A 270 -22.57 37.95 4.96
N ILE A 271 -23.00 38.90 4.13
CA ILE A 271 -23.97 39.91 4.55
C ILE A 271 -25.34 39.44 4.09
N ALA A 272 -26.22 39.13 5.04
CA ALA A 272 -27.64 38.94 4.74
C ALA A 272 -28.31 40.31 4.80
N THR A 273 -28.75 40.83 3.66
CA THR A 273 -29.59 42.03 3.60
C THR A 273 -31.05 41.60 3.50
N PHE A 274 -31.91 42.20 4.31
CA PHE A 274 -33.34 41.91 4.31
C PHE A 274 -34.09 43.08 3.69
N ASN A 275 -35.12 42.80 2.90
CA ASN A 275 -36.06 43.82 2.46
C ASN A 275 -37.03 44.19 3.61
N TYR A 276 -37.83 45.23 3.42
CA TYR A 276 -38.84 45.71 4.37
C TYR A 276 -39.95 44.68 4.70
N GLU A 277 -40.02 43.57 3.97
CA GLU A 277 -40.91 42.43 4.23
C GLU A 277 -40.22 41.27 4.97
N GLY A 278 -38.94 41.41 5.34
CA GLY A 278 -38.18 40.37 6.02
C GLY A 278 -37.64 39.25 5.12
N LYS A 279 -37.64 39.44 3.80
CA LYS A 279 -37.07 38.47 2.82
C LYS A 279 -35.59 38.75 2.57
N ILE A 280 -34.80 37.69 2.46
CA ILE A 280 -33.36 37.74 2.22
C ILE A 280 -33.10 38.11 0.76
N LEU A 281 -32.30 39.15 0.53
CA LEU A 281 -31.81 39.55 -0.78
C LEU A 281 -30.62 38.68 -1.18
N VAL A 282 -30.71 38.07 -2.37
CA VAL A 282 -29.67 37.25 -2.99
C VAL A 282 -29.28 37.85 -4.33
N ASN A 283 -28.06 37.53 -4.81
CA ASN A 283 -27.64 37.91 -6.16
C ASN A 283 -28.51 37.24 -7.23
N PRO A 284 -28.47 37.69 -8.50
CA PRO A 284 -29.21 37.06 -9.61
C PRO A 284 -28.93 35.55 -9.79
N THR A 285 -27.83 35.05 -9.23
CA THR A 285 -27.44 33.64 -9.21
C THR A 285 -27.96 32.84 -8.01
N GLY A 286 -28.75 33.45 -7.11
CA GLY A 286 -29.36 32.80 -5.95
C GLY A 286 -28.45 32.64 -4.72
N SER A 287 -27.22 33.17 -4.76
CA SER A 287 -26.27 33.12 -3.64
C SER A 287 -26.28 34.42 -2.82
N LEU A 288 -26.05 34.32 -1.51
CA LEU A 288 -25.79 35.48 -0.65
C LEU A 288 -24.55 36.25 -1.16
N PRO A 289 -24.51 37.59 -1.04
CA PRO A 289 -23.32 38.37 -1.34
C PRO A 289 -22.26 38.10 -0.27
N VAL A 290 -21.15 37.50 -0.71
CA VAL A 290 -20.05 37.09 0.16
C VAL A 290 -18.79 37.86 -0.27
N LYS A 291 -18.12 38.56 0.67
CA LYS A 291 -16.88 39.30 0.42
C LYS A 291 -15.75 38.76 1.31
N LYS A 292 -14.60 38.48 0.69
CA LYS A 292 -13.39 38.01 1.37
C LYS A 292 -12.75 39.15 2.15
N ILE A 293 -12.54 38.97 3.47
CA ILE A 293 -11.97 40.00 4.34
C ILE A 293 -10.46 39.85 4.50
N THR A 294 -9.96 38.62 4.71
CA THR A 294 -8.53 38.38 4.99
C THR A 294 -8.11 36.98 4.54
N ASP A 295 -6.81 36.83 4.27
CA ASP A 295 -6.16 35.56 3.89
C ASP A 295 -5.73 34.71 5.09
N ALA A 296 -5.73 35.27 6.32
CA ALA A 296 -5.36 34.55 7.54
C ALA A 296 -6.11 35.08 8.77
N TRP A 297 -6.47 34.17 9.68
CA TRP A 297 -7.02 34.49 10.99
C TRP A 297 -5.88 34.86 11.94
N LEU A 298 -5.76 36.14 12.30
CA LEU A 298 -4.87 36.63 13.35
C LEU A 298 -5.66 36.70 14.66
N GLU A 299 -5.42 35.75 15.56
CA GLU A 299 -5.90 35.80 16.95
C GLU A 299 -5.10 36.86 17.70
N GLN A 300 -5.40 38.15 17.46
CA GLN A 300 -4.73 39.23 18.17
C GLN A 300 -5.42 39.46 19.52
N ALA A 301 -4.86 38.79 20.53
CA ALA A 301 -4.84 39.10 21.96
C ALA A 301 -5.81 40.20 22.47
N SER A 302 -6.93 39.76 23.04
CA SER A 302 -7.73 40.54 23.99
C SER A 302 -6.97 40.70 25.31
N ASN A 303 -6.00 41.61 25.38
CA ASN A 303 -5.29 41.98 26.63
C ASN A 303 -5.14 43.50 26.82
N TYR A 304 -5.95 44.33 26.16
CA TYR A 304 -5.93 45.79 26.36
C TYR A 304 -7.32 46.34 26.64
N PHE A 305 -7.93 45.95 27.76
CA PHE A 305 -9.03 46.70 28.40
C PHE A 305 -9.10 46.34 29.90
N LEU A 306 -8.03 46.63 30.64
CA LEU A 306 -8.06 46.82 32.09
C LEU A 306 -7.03 47.90 32.40
N ASP A 307 -7.43 49.16 32.19
CA ASP A 307 -6.92 50.34 32.90
C ASP A 307 -8.14 51.22 33.22
#